data_AF-A0A086T6Y2-F1
#
_entry.id   AF-A0A086T6Y2-F1
#
_cell.length_a   1.000
_cell.length_b   1.000
_cell.length_c   1.000
_cell.angle_alpha   90.00
_cell.angle_beta   90.00
_cell.angle_gamma   90.00
#
_symmetry.space_group_name_H-M   'P 1'
#
loop_
_entity.id
_entity.type
_entity.pdbx_description
1 polymer ?
#
loop_
_entity_poly.entity_id
_entity_poly.type
_entity_poly.pdbx_seq_one_letter_code
_entity_poly.pdbx_strand_id
1 'polypeptide(L)'
;MFQHFTENRSLSDLIEIAAAVLVSVLVLKCFYNLYLHPLSGIPGPKLAALGGYYEFWYDVVLDGQYLWEIEKMHNKYGPIVRINSREIHIRDPEYYSTIYARRLAQG
;
A
#
# COMPACT_ATOMS: atom_id res chain seq x y z
N MET A 1 -19.96 11.45 38.41
CA MET A 1 -19.02 10.31 38.44
C MET A 1 -18.17 10.21 37.16
N PHE A 2 -18.74 10.43 35.96
CA PHE A 2 -17.96 10.51 34.72
C PHE A 2 -17.14 11.81 34.53
N GLN A 3 -17.50 12.90 35.22
CA GLN A 3 -16.83 14.20 35.08
C GLN A 3 -15.55 14.37 35.93
N HIS A 4 -15.28 13.50 36.92
CA HIS A 4 -14.03 13.53 37.68
C HIS A 4 -12.88 12.78 37.00
N PHE A 5 -13.16 12.00 35.95
CA PHE A 5 -12.13 11.25 35.22
C PHE A 5 -11.46 12.08 34.11
N THR A 6 -12.10 13.17 33.70
CA THR A 6 -11.60 14.08 32.65
C THR A 6 -10.66 15.16 33.18
N GLU A 7 -10.48 15.25 34.49
CA GLU A 7 -9.84 16.38 35.17
C GLU A 7 -8.50 15.99 35.81
N ASN A 8 -7.64 15.22 35.11
CA ASN A 8 -6.22 15.07 35.53
C ASN A 8 -5.29 14.42 34.49
N ARG A 9 -5.57 14.53 33.18
CA ARG A 9 -4.65 13.98 32.16
C ARG A 9 -3.48 14.94 31.96
N SER A 10 -2.27 14.48 32.25
CA SER A 10 -1.04 15.23 31.92
C SER A 10 -0.88 15.33 30.41
N LEU A 11 -0.17 16.35 29.91
CA LEU A 11 0.18 16.45 28.48
C LEU A 11 0.92 15.19 27.99
N SER A 12 1.72 14.57 28.86
CA SER A 12 2.40 13.30 28.56
C SER A 12 1.43 12.15 28.31
N ASP A 13 0.39 11.98 29.13
CA ASP A 13 -0.64 10.95 28.92
C ASP A 13 -1.34 11.11 27.56
N LEU A 14 -1.60 12.35 27.14
CA LEU A 14 -2.21 12.62 25.84
C LEU A 14 -1.28 12.25 24.69
N ILE A 15 0.02 12.53 24.82
CA ILE A 15 1.04 12.14 23.83
C ILE A 15 1.16 10.63 23.76
N GLU A 16 1.20 9.93 24.89
CA GLU A 16 1.29 8.47 24.94
C GLU A 16 0.06 7.81 24.29
N ILE A 17 -1.14 8.29 24.61
CA ILE A 17 -2.38 7.80 23.98
C ILE A 17 -2.34 8.07 22.47
N ALA A 18 -1.97 9.28 22.04
CA ALA A 18 -1.90 9.62 20.62
C ALA A 18 -0.88 8.74 19.87
N ALA A 19 0.29 8.51 20.47
CA ALA A 19 1.32 7.62 19.91
C ALA A 19 0.82 6.17 19.82
N ALA A 20 0.20 5.65 20.88
CA ALA A 20 -0.36 4.30 20.90
C ALA A 20 -1.47 4.12 19.85
N VAL A 21 -2.36 5.11 19.69
CA VAL A 21 -3.40 5.12 18.65
C VAL A 21 -2.77 5.15 17.26
N LEU A 22 -1.77 6.00 17.04
CA LEU A 22 -1.07 6.09 15.75
C LEU A 22 -0.43 4.75 15.38
N VAL A 23 0.33 4.14 16.29
CA VAL A 23 0.96 2.84 16.09
C VAL A 23 -0.09 1.77 15.78
N SER A 24 -1.19 1.75 16.55
CA SER A 24 -2.29 0.80 16.34
C SER A 24 -2.91 0.94 14.95
N VAL A 25 -3.17 2.18 14.50
CA VAL A 25 -3.71 2.46 13.16
C VAL A 25 -2.75 2.00 12.07
N LEU A 26 -1.44 2.24 12.21
CA LEU A 26 -0.44 1.81 11.23
C LEU A 26 -0.37 0.28 11.14
N VAL A 27 -0.34 -0.41 12.27
CA VAL A 27 -0.31 -1.89 12.32
C VAL A 27 -1.57 -2.48 11.67
N LEU A 28 -2.75 -1.96 12.01
CA LEU A 28 -4.02 -2.41 11.42
C LEU A 28 -4.05 -2.16 9.91
N LYS A 29 -3.55 -1.02 9.44
CA LYS A 29 -3.46 -0.70 8.01
C LYS A 29 -2.52 -1.65 7.27
N CYS A 30 -1.35 -1.95 7.84
CA CYS A 30 -0.40 -2.92 7.28
C CYS A 30 -1.03 -4.32 7.17
N PHE A 31 -1.72 -4.76 8.23
CA PHE A 31 -2.43 -6.03 8.24
C PHE A 31 -3.53 -6.07 7.17
N TYR A 32 -4.37 -5.03 7.09
CA TYR A 32 -5.40 -4.92 6.07
C TYR A 32 -4.81 -4.99 4.65
N ASN A 33 -3.75 -4.22 4.39
CA ASN A 33 -3.10 -4.16 3.07
C ASN A 33 -2.51 -5.49 2.61
N LEU A 34 -2.00 -6.30 3.53
CA LEU A 34 -1.40 -7.60 3.23
C LEU A 34 -2.43 -8.72 3.07
N TYR A 35 -3.47 -8.75 3.92
CA TYR A 35 -4.34 -9.93 4.03
C TYR A 35 -5.77 -9.70 3.53
N LEU A 36 -6.33 -8.50 3.72
CA LEU A 36 -7.74 -8.23 3.48
C LEU A 36 -7.96 -7.37 2.22
N HIS A 37 -6.93 -6.69 1.73
CA HIS A 37 -7.02 -5.85 0.56
C HIS A 37 -7.38 -6.70 -0.68
N PRO A 38 -8.26 -6.22 -1.58
CA PRO A 38 -8.63 -6.95 -2.80
C PRO A 38 -7.42 -7.30 -3.69
N LEU A 39 -6.35 -6.53 -3.60
CA LEU A 39 -5.09 -6.76 -4.32
C LEU A 39 -4.09 -7.69 -3.60
N SER A 40 -4.46 -8.28 -2.45
CA SER A 40 -3.57 -9.17 -1.66
C SER A 40 -3.19 -10.45 -2.40
N GLY A 41 -4.04 -10.93 -3.31
CA GLY A 41 -3.75 -12.11 -4.14
C GLY A 41 -2.78 -11.88 -5.29
N ILE A 42 -2.38 -10.63 -5.55
CA ILE A 42 -1.49 -10.27 -6.67
C ILE A 42 -0.04 -10.35 -6.21
N PRO A 43 0.85 -11.04 -6.95
CA PRO A 43 2.23 -11.22 -6.53
C PRO A 43 3.01 -9.90 -6.59
N GLY A 44 3.95 -9.71 -5.66
CA GLY A 44 4.80 -8.52 -5.59
C GLY A 44 5.62 -8.45 -4.30
N PRO A 45 6.53 -7.46 -4.16
CA PRO A 45 7.28 -7.25 -2.93
C PRO A 45 6.33 -6.93 -1.77
N LYS A 46 6.45 -7.68 -0.65
CA LYS A 46 5.62 -7.43 0.54
C LYS A 46 5.81 -6.01 1.09
N LEU A 47 7.02 -5.46 0.99
CA LEU A 47 7.32 -4.09 1.40
C LEU A 47 6.56 -3.05 0.57
N ALA A 48 6.43 -3.27 -0.74
CA ALA A 48 5.62 -2.44 -1.62
C ALA A 48 4.11 -2.56 -1.30
N ALA A 49 3.66 -3.74 -0.88
CA ALA A 49 2.28 -3.95 -0.46
C ALA A 49 1.90 -3.23 0.84
N LEU A 50 2.87 -2.88 1.70
CA LEU A 50 2.62 -2.20 2.98
C LEU A 50 2.21 -0.73 2.79
N GLY A 51 2.76 -0.05 1.78
CA GLY A 51 2.45 1.35 1.48
C GLY A 51 3.40 1.96 0.44
N GLY A 52 3.22 3.25 0.15
CA GLY A 52 4.01 3.97 -0.86
C GLY A 52 5.44 4.32 -0.44
N TYR A 53 5.92 3.90 0.72
CA TYR A 53 7.29 4.16 1.17
C TYR A 53 8.33 3.48 0.27
N TYR A 54 7.98 2.31 -0.28
CA TYR A 54 8.85 1.58 -1.19
C TYR A 54 9.07 2.37 -2.48
N GLU A 55 7.99 2.80 -3.13
CA GLU A 55 8.01 3.70 -4.28
C GLU A 55 8.74 5.01 -3.97
N PHE A 56 8.38 5.68 -2.87
CA PHE A 56 9.02 6.94 -2.43
C PHE A 56 10.54 6.81 -2.26
N TRP A 57 11.02 5.68 -1.74
CA TRP A 57 12.45 5.44 -1.60
C TRP A 57 13.15 5.44 -2.97
N TYR A 58 12.61 4.72 -3.94
CA TYR A 58 13.23 4.65 -5.27
C TYR A 58 13.05 5.93 -6.09
N ASP A 59 11.91 6.61 -5.95
CA ASP A 59 11.63 7.82 -6.71
C ASP A 59 12.29 9.06 -6.13
N VAL A 60 12.25 9.24 -4.81
CA VAL A 60 12.74 10.47 -4.17
C VAL A 60 14.17 10.33 -3.66
N VAL A 61 14.51 9.18 -3.06
CA VAL A 61 15.86 9.00 -2.48
C VAL A 61 16.86 8.50 -3.52
N LEU A 62 16.41 7.65 -4.46
CA LEU A 62 17.25 7.08 -5.52
C LEU A 62 17.05 7.73 -6.90
N ASP A 63 16.54 8.95 -6.95
CA ASP A 63 16.46 9.77 -8.16
C ASP A 63 15.66 9.11 -9.31
N GLY A 64 14.40 8.76 -9.04
CA GLY A 64 13.46 8.27 -10.06
C GLY A 64 13.71 6.84 -10.54
N GLN A 65 14.36 6.00 -9.75
CA GLN A 65 14.77 4.64 -10.17
C GLN A 65 13.64 3.59 -10.11
N TYR A 66 12.42 3.98 -9.76
CA TYR A 66 11.38 3.00 -9.46
C TYR A 66 10.95 2.18 -10.68
N LEU A 67 10.96 2.78 -11.87
CA LEU A 67 10.63 2.09 -13.13
C LEU A 67 11.54 0.86 -13.37
N TRP A 68 12.84 0.99 -13.11
CA TRP A 68 13.79 -0.12 -13.25
C TRP A 68 13.54 -1.21 -12.22
N GLU A 69 13.11 -0.82 -11.01
CA GLU A 69 12.74 -1.79 -9.99
C GLU A 69 11.46 -2.54 -10.37
N ILE A 70 10.46 -1.85 -10.92
CA ILE A 70 9.24 -2.46 -11.46
C ILE A 70 9.60 -3.48 -12.56
N GLU A 71 10.56 -3.17 -13.45
CA GLU A 71 11.03 -4.12 -14.45
C GLU A 71 11.62 -5.39 -13.82
N LYS A 72 12.48 -5.26 -12.80
CA LYS A 72 12.99 -6.41 -12.05
C LYS A 72 11.88 -7.20 -11.38
N MET A 73 10.87 -6.51 -10.84
CA MET A 73 9.72 -7.20 -10.26
C MET A 73 8.95 -8.00 -11.31
N HIS A 74 8.75 -7.48 -12.51
CA HIS A 74 8.12 -8.25 -13.60
C HIS A 74 8.93 -9.47 -14.00
N ASN A 75 10.26 -9.36 -14.00
CA ASN A 75 11.14 -10.50 -14.28
C ASN A 75 11.06 -11.56 -13.18
N LYS A 76 10.69 -11.19 -11.94
CA LYS A 76 10.61 -12.09 -10.78
C LYS A 76 9.22 -12.67 -10.53
N TYR A 77 8.18 -11.85 -10.63
CA TYR A 77 6.81 -12.16 -10.22
C TYR A 77 5.86 -12.39 -11.40
N GLY A 78 6.26 -12.03 -12.61
CA GLY A 78 5.49 -12.26 -13.84
C GLY A 78 4.84 -10.99 -14.42
N PRO A 79 3.89 -11.14 -15.35
CA PRO A 79 3.33 -10.03 -16.13
C PRO A 79 2.46 -9.07 -15.32
N ILE A 80 1.88 -9.49 -14.20
CA ILE A 80 1.03 -8.65 -13.34
C ILE A 80 1.66 -8.61 -11.96
N VAL A 81 2.05 -7.43 -11.51
CA VAL A 81 2.79 -7.24 -10.26
C VAL A 81 2.14 -6.15 -9.44
N ARG A 82 2.02 -6.36 -8.13
CA ARG A 82 1.65 -5.32 -7.17
C ARG A 82 2.87 -4.45 -6.84
N ILE A 83 2.82 -3.19 -7.29
CA ILE A 83 3.89 -2.20 -7.10
C ILE A 83 3.59 -1.25 -5.92
N ASN A 84 2.37 -1.16 -5.43
CA ASN A 84 2.07 -0.44 -4.19
C ASN A 84 0.92 -1.13 -3.48
N SER A 85 0.66 -0.76 -2.23
CA SER A 85 -0.55 -1.11 -1.48
C SER A 85 -1.84 -0.95 -2.30
N ARG A 86 -1.90 0.01 -3.24
CA ARG A 86 -3.09 0.33 -4.04
C ARG A 86 -2.92 0.15 -5.55
N GLU A 87 -1.73 -0.21 -6.02
CA GLU A 87 -1.40 -0.15 -7.44
C GLU A 87 -0.76 -1.44 -7.94
N ILE A 88 -1.08 -1.76 -9.19
CA ILE A 88 -0.53 -2.89 -9.92
C ILE A 88 0.05 -2.39 -11.24
N HIS A 89 1.12 -3.02 -11.68
CA HIS A 89 1.72 -2.80 -12.98
C HIS A 89 1.53 -4.05 -13.83
N ILE A 90 1.20 -3.85 -15.11
CA ILE A 90 0.89 -4.91 -16.06
C ILE A 90 1.84 -4.77 -17.26
N ARG A 91 2.60 -5.83 -17.54
CA ARG A 91 3.52 -5.98 -18.67
C ARG A 91 3.07 -7.16 -19.54
N ASP A 92 1.87 -7.06 -20.09
CA ASP A 92 1.28 -8.08 -20.95
C ASP A 92 0.50 -7.45 -22.11
N PRO A 93 0.96 -7.62 -23.37
CA PRO A 93 0.26 -7.13 -24.57
C PRO A 93 -1.15 -7.73 -24.77
N GLU A 94 -1.40 -8.97 -24.35
CA GLU A 94 -2.69 -9.65 -24.54
C GLU A 94 -3.73 -9.18 -23.52
N TYR A 95 -3.28 -8.80 -22.31
CA TYR A 95 -4.15 -8.28 -21.24
C TYR A 95 -4.73 -6.89 -21.54
N TYR A 96 -4.05 -6.08 -22.37
CA TYR A 96 -4.58 -4.81 -22.88
C TYR A 96 -5.92 -5.01 -23.59
N SER A 97 -6.04 -6.06 -24.41
CA SER A 97 -7.27 -6.35 -25.13
C SER A 97 -8.42 -6.65 -24.17
N THR A 98 -8.20 -7.34 -23.06
CA THR A 98 -9.27 -7.71 -22.11
C THR A 98 -9.73 -6.52 -21.25
N ILE A 99 -8.80 -5.65 -20.83
CA ILE A 99 -9.13 -4.44 -20.06
C ILE A 99 -9.87 -3.42 -20.94
N TYR A 100 -9.42 -3.20 -22.18
CA TYR A 100 -10.01 -2.20 -23.07
C TYR A 100 -11.21 -2.71 -23.89
N ALA A 101 -11.29 -4.01 -24.24
CA ALA A 101 -12.45 -4.55 -24.96
C ALA A 101 -13.72 -4.57 -24.10
N ARG A 102 -13.59 -4.69 -22.77
CA ARG A 102 -14.74 -4.64 -21.85
C ARG A 102 -15.51 -3.31 -21.93
N ARG A 103 -14.87 -2.23 -22.38
CA ARG A 103 -15.49 -0.91 -22.56
C ARG A 103 -16.18 -0.72 -23.92
N LEU A 104 -15.82 -1.51 -24.93
CA LEU A 104 -16.37 -1.41 -26.28
C LEU A 104 -17.65 -2.24 -26.48
N ALA A 105 -17.95 -3.19 -25.58
CA ALA A 105 -19.13 -4.05 -25.64
C ALA A 105 -20.35 -3.54 -24.84
N GLN A 106 -20.31 -2.29 -24.35
CA GLN A 106 -21.40 -1.66 -23.57
C GLN A 106 -21.98 -0.41 -24.27
N GLY A 107 -21.86 -0.33 -25.60
CA GLY A 107 -22.45 0.72 -26.44
C GLY A 107 -23.53 0.16 -27.34
#